data_AF-A0A174RUC2-F1
#
_entry.id   AF-A0A174RUC2-F1
#
_cell.length_a   1.000
_cell.length_b   1.000
_cell.length_c   1.000
_cell.angle_alpha   90.00
_cell.angle_beta   90.00
_cell.angle_gamma   90.00
#
_symmetry.space_group_name_H-M   'P 1'
#
loop_
_entity.id
_entity.type
_entity.pdbx_description
1 polymer ?
#
loop_
_entity_poly.entity_id
_entity_poly.type
_entity_poly.pdbx_seq_one_letter_code
_entity_poly.pdbx_strand_id
1 'polypeptide(L)'
;METHIYDEKNGLSYTLHGDYYLPDLVLNEEEPIYGKYGMLRKQFLKEHRLAKYQYLLLTGKLTEHLNQIDQESREQVEMLMEQMAEKQGVTEELKVQNRTKWVRLMNNIKASAEEMVLKLLKSTLFVKLPAIRFHILTSFLVGKLVVLPPFRGAIRRF
;
A
#
# COMPACT_ATOMS: atom_id res chain seq x y z
N MET A 1 -24.35 27.59 33.76
CA MET A 1 -24.25 27.29 32.32
C MET A 1 -24.11 25.80 32.15
N GLU A 2 -24.73 25.23 31.12
CA GLU A 2 -24.52 23.84 30.76
C GLU A 2 -23.10 23.67 30.22
N THR A 3 -22.42 22.58 30.58
CA THR A 3 -21.05 22.32 30.13
C THR A 3 -21.00 21.76 28.71
N HIS A 4 -22.11 21.18 28.24
CA HIS A 4 -22.28 20.62 26.92
C HIS A 4 -23.64 21.03 26.35
N ILE A 5 -23.67 21.41 25.07
CA ILE A 5 -24.89 21.75 24.34
C ILE A 5 -24.91 21.04 22.99
N TYR A 6 -26.10 20.70 22.49
CA TYR A 6 -26.30 20.13 21.15
C TYR A 6 -27.13 21.11 20.31
N ASP A 7 -26.65 21.46 19.11
CA ASP A 7 -27.37 22.33 18.18
C ASP A 7 -28.03 21.50 17.07
N GLU A 8 -29.35 21.36 17.13
CA GLU A 8 -30.15 20.63 16.14
C GLU A 8 -30.04 21.22 14.72
N LYS A 9 -29.72 22.52 14.56
CA LYS A 9 -29.67 23.18 13.26
C LYS A 9 -28.49 22.73 12.40
N ASN A 10 -27.36 22.40 13.05
CA ASN A 10 -26.14 21.97 12.36
C ASN A 10 -25.72 20.54 12.74
N GLY A 11 -26.37 19.92 13.73
CA GLY A 11 -26.10 18.55 14.18
C GLY A 11 -24.81 18.39 14.97
N LEU A 12 -24.26 19.48 15.52
CA LEU A 12 -22.99 19.46 16.27
C LEU A 12 -23.24 19.55 17.79
N SER A 13 -22.41 18.82 18.53
CA SER A 13 -22.26 19.02 19.97
C SER A 13 -21.17 20.05 20.24
N TYR A 14 -21.27 20.75 21.35
CA TYR A 14 -20.28 21.73 21.78
C TYR A 14 -19.95 21.55 23.25
N THR A 15 -18.68 21.75 23.59
CA THR A 15 -18.17 21.76 24.96
C THR A 15 -17.74 23.18 25.34
N LEU A 16 -18.11 23.61 26.55
CA LEU A 16 -17.72 24.91 27.09
C LEU A 16 -16.24 24.91 27.50
N HIS A 17 -15.45 25.80 26.88
CA HIS A 17 -14.06 26.04 27.20
C HIS A 17 -13.84 27.54 27.53
N GLY A 18 -13.73 27.85 28.83
CA GLY A 18 -13.69 29.23 29.29
C GLY A 18 -15.02 29.93 29.03
N ASP A 19 -14.99 30.99 28.25
CA ASP A 19 -16.18 31.79 27.91
C ASP A 19 -16.79 31.43 26.54
N TYR A 20 -16.28 30.38 25.89
CA TYR A 20 -16.65 30.02 24.52
C TYR A 20 -17.04 28.53 24.40
N TYR A 21 -18.03 28.25 23.56
CA TYR A 21 -18.36 26.88 23.14
C TYR A 21 -17.52 26.48 21.93
N LEU A 22 -16.81 25.36 22.03
CA LEU A 22 -16.08 24.76 20.91
C LEU A 22 -16.83 23.53 20.40
N PRO A 23 -16.95 23.34 19.07
CA PRO A 23 -17.62 22.18 18.50
C PRO A 23 -16.81 20.91 18.76
N ASP A 24 -17.51 19.85 19.15
CA ASP A 24 -16.96 18.52 19.35
C ASP A 24 -16.79 17.83 17.98
N LEU A 25 -15.71 18.18 17.29
CA LEU A 25 -15.39 17.62 15.98
C LEU A 25 -14.81 16.20 16.13
N VAL A 26 -15.60 15.20 15.73
CA VAL A 26 -15.17 13.81 15.67
C VAL A 26 -15.06 13.39 14.20
N LEU A 27 -13.89 12.88 13.82
CA LEU A 27 -13.71 12.22 12.52
C LEU A 27 -14.14 10.76 12.67
N ASN A 28 -15.12 10.35 11.86
CA ASN A 28 -15.49 8.94 11.73
C ASN A 28 -14.42 8.23 10.87
N GLU A 29 -13.27 7.92 11.46
CA GLU A 29 -12.24 7.10 10.82
C GLU A 29 -12.44 5.62 11.16
N GLU A 30 -12.04 4.74 10.24
CA GLU A 30 -11.90 3.31 10.53
C GLU A 30 -10.83 3.06 11.60
N GLU A 31 -10.86 1.87 12.21
CA GLU A 31 -9.80 1.45 13.12
C GLU A 31 -8.46 1.25 12.37
N PRO A 32 -7.34 1.74 12.94
CA PRO A 32 -6.03 1.59 12.33
C PRO A 32 -5.49 0.17 12.54
N ILE A 33 -5.69 -0.68 11.54
CA ILE A 33 -5.18 -2.07 11.48
C ILE A 33 -3.90 -2.20 10.64
N TYR A 34 -3.47 -1.14 9.96
CA TYR A 34 -2.28 -1.14 9.11
C TYR A 34 -0.96 -1.34 9.88
N GLY A 35 -0.08 -2.18 9.34
CA GLY A 35 1.25 -2.45 9.88
C GLY A 35 2.38 -1.64 9.24
N LYS A 36 3.50 -2.33 8.97
CA LYS A 36 4.75 -1.76 8.45
C LYS A 36 4.55 -0.94 7.18
N TYR A 37 3.81 -1.46 6.19
CA TYR A 37 3.66 -0.81 4.89
C TYR A 37 2.73 0.39 4.93
N GLY A 38 1.67 0.32 5.74
CA GLY A 38 0.81 1.47 6.02
C GLY A 38 1.58 2.61 6.71
N MET A 39 2.40 2.30 7.72
CA MET A 39 3.25 3.31 8.36
C MET A 39 4.22 3.98 7.38
N LEU A 40 4.88 3.19 6.52
CA LEU A 40 5.77 3.70 5.49
C LEU A 40 5.02 4.60 4.48
N ARG A 41 3.81 4.21 4.09
CA ARG A 41 2.97 5.02 3.21
C ARG A 41 2.56 6.33 3.87
N LYS A 42 2.16 6.28 5.14
CA LYS A 42 1.80 7.46 5.93
C LYS A 42 2.96 8.46 6.00
N GLN A 43 4.16 7.97 6.30
CA GLN A 43 5.38 8.79 6.33
C GLN A 43 5.65 9.42 4.97
N PHE A 44 5.62 8.63 3.89
CA PHE A 44 5.80 9.14 2.53
C PHE A 44 4.77 10.21 2.16
N LEU A 45 3.49 10.01 2.54
CA LEU A 45 2.44 11.00 2.29
C LEU A 45 2.71 12.31 3.02
N LYS A 46 3.19 12.27 4.26
CA LYS A 46 3.54 13.47 5.03
C LYS A 46 4.73 14.21 4.43
N GLU A 47 5.80 13.49 4.10
CA GLU A 47 7.08 14.09 3.65
C GLU A 47 7.03 14.58 2.20
N HIS A 48 6.34 13.85 1.32
CA HIS A 48 6.42 14.07 -0.12
C HIS A 48 5.09 14.41 -0.80
N ARG A 49 3.94 14.16 -0.15
CA ARG A 49 2.60 14.35 -0.74
C ARG A 49 1.63 14.99 0.25
N LEU A 50 2.08 16.06 0.93
CA LEU A 50 1.35 16.69 2.04
C LEU A 50 -0.10 17.06 1.69
N ALA A 51 -0.35 17.59 0.49
CA ALA A 51 -1.71 17.93 0.04
C ALA A 51 -2.64 16.70 0.02
N LYS A 52 -2.14 15.54 -0.44
CA LYS A 52 -2.92 14.29 -0.43
C LYS A 52 -3.12 13.76 0.99
N TYR A 53 -2.10 13.89 1.85
CA TYR A 53 -2.22 13.53 3.26
C TYR A 53 -3.32 14.34 3.95
N GLN A 54 -3.30 15.66 3.79
CA GLN A 54 -4.28 16.58 4.38
C GLN A 54 -5.69 16.30 3.85
N TYR A 55 -5.85 16.08 2.54
CA TYR A 55 -7.13 15.70 1.96
C TYR A 55 -7.69 14.42 2.59
N LEU A 56 -6.88 13.37 2.70
CA LEU A 56 -7.32 12.10 3.29
C LEU A 56 -7.68 12.24 4.78
N LEU A 57 -6.90 13.03 5.52
CA LEU A 57 -7.14 13.30 6.94
C LEU A 57 -8.45 14.07 7.14
N LEU A 58 -8.66 15.15 6.41
CA LEU A 58 -9.84 16.01 6.53
C LEU A 58 -11.13 15.30 6.05
N THR A 59 -10.99 14.29 5.18
CA THR A 59 -12.13 13.49 4.71
C THR A 59 -12.37 12.25 5.56
N GLY A 60 -11.57 12.00 6.61
CA GLY A 60 -11.66 10.80 7.45
C GLY A 60 -11.28 9.48 6.74
N LYS A 61 -10.69 9.56 5.54
CA LYS A 61 -10.34 8.39 4.69
C LYS A 61 -8.88 7.97 4.81
N LEU A 62 -8.11 8.62 5.68
CA LEU A 62 -6.69 8.31 5.83
C LEU A 62 -6.48 6.88 6.33
N THR A 63 -7.22 6.48 7.36
CA THR A 63 -7.02 5.17 7.98
C THR A 63 -7.45 4.03 7.06
N GLU A 64 -8.62 4.13 6.41
CA GLU A 64 -9.06 3.22 5.34
C GLU A 64 -8.00 3.07 4.25
N HIS A 65 -7.47 4.19 3.74
CA HIS A 65 -6.42 4.17 2.72
C HIS A 65 -5.18 3.40 3.19
N LEU A 66 -4.70 3.65 4.41
CA LEU A 66 -3.50 3.01 4.93
C LEU A 66 -3.71 1.51 5.19
N ASN A 67 -4.90 1.11 5.66
CA ASN A 67 -5.31 -0.29 5.84
C ASN A 67 -5.25 -1.03 4.49
N GLN A 68 -5.86 -0.47 3.45
CA GLN A 68 -5.85 -1.04 2.11
C GLN A 68 -4.43 -1.18 1.54
N ILE A 69 -3.63 -0.11 1.63
CA ILE A 69 -2.25 -0.11 1.11
C ILE A 69 -1.39 -1.17 1.82
N ASP A 70 -1.56 -1.33 3.13
CA ASP A 70 -0.81 -2.32 3.91
C ASP A 70 -1.18 -3.74 3.49
N GLN A 71 -2.48 -4.03 3.37
CA GLN A 71 -2.98 -5.32 2.90
C GLN A 71 -2.43 -5.66 1.51
N GLU A 72 -2.62 -4.78 0.53
CA GLU A 72 -2.16 -4.97 -0.85
C GLU A 72 -0.63 -5.15 -0.90
N SER A 73 0.12 -4.47 -0.04
CA SER A 73 1.59 -4.60 0.01
C SER A 73 2.02 -5.96 0.54
N ARG A 74 1.34 -6.50 1.57
CA ARG A 74 1.64 -7.84 2.10
C ARG A 74 1.39 -8.91 1.06
N GLU A 75 0.22 -8.88 0.42
CA GLU A 75 -0.14 -9.81 -0.66
C GLU A 75 0.87 -9.76 -1.81
N GLN A 76 1.31 -8.54 -2.18
CA GLN A 76 2.33 -8.38 -3.22
C GLN A 76 3.69 -8.96 -2.83
N VAL A 77 4.10 -8.83 -1.57
CA VAL A 77 5.35 -9.43 -1.09
C VAL A 77 5.23 -10.95 -1.12
N GLU A 78 4.13 -11.52 -0.65
CA GLU A 78 3.88 -12.97 -0.66
C GLU A 78 3.92 -13.53 -2.09
N MET A 79 3.18 -12.93 -3.02
CA MET A 79 3.21 -13.32 -4.44
C MET A 79 4.61 -13.22 -5.07
N LEU A 80 5.36 -12.16 -4.77
CA LEU A 80 6.73 -11.99 -5.27
C LEU A 80 7.65 -13.06 -4.68
N MET A 81 7.51 -13.38 -3.40
CA MET A 81 8.31 -14.41 -2.74
C MET A 81 8.07 -15.78 -3.37
N GLU A 82 6.81 -16.16 -3.62
CA GLU A 82 6.46 -17.42 -4.29
C GLU A 82 7.08 -17.51 -5.70
N GLN A 83 6.90 -16.46 -6.51
CA GLN A 83 7.43 -16.41 -7.87
C GLN A 83 8.96 -16.48 -7.91
N MET A 84 9.63 -15.82 -6.96
CA MET A 84 11.09 -15.83 -6.88
C MET A 84 11.63 -17.15 -6.34
N ALA A 85 10.93 -17.78 -5.39
CA ALA A 85 11.28 -19.10 -4.88
C ALA A 85 11.19 -20.17 -5.98
N GLU A 86 10.11 -20.16 -6.77
CA GLU A 86 9.93 -21.05 -7.92
C GLU A 86 11.07 -20.85 -8.94
N LYS A 87 11.34 -19.61 -9.35
CA LYS A 87 12.39 -19.30 -10.32
C LYS A 87 13.80 -19.67 -9.85
N GLN A 88 14.07 -19.60 -8.55
CA GLN A 88 15.37 -19.92 -7.97
C GLN A 88 15.50 -21.40 -7.56
N GLY A 89 14.46 -22.23 -7.78
CA GLY A 89 14.44 -23.63 -7.38
C GLY A 89 14.54 -23.82 -5.86
N VAL A 90 13.99 -22.89 -5.08
CA VAL A 90 13.93 -22.99 -3.61
C VAL A 90 12.74 -23.87 -3.24
N THR A 91 12.98 -25.18 -3.21
CA THR A 91 11.93 -26.18 -2.94
C THR A 91 12.03 -26.77 -1.53
N GLU A 92 11.03 -27.55 -1.13
CA GLU A 92 11.06 -28.28 0.14
C GLU A 92 12.13 -29.39 0.13
N GLU A 93 12.48 -29.96 -1.03
CA GLU A 93 13.60 -30.92 -1.13
C GLU A 93 14.93 -30.24 -0.78
N LEU A 94 15.15 -29.00 -1.23
CA LEU A 94 16.33 -28.22 -0.87
C LEU A 94 16.39 -27.96 0.65
N LYS A 95 15.24 -27.77 1.28
CA LYS A 95 15.13 -27.56 2.73
C LYS A 95 15.54 -28.78 3.54
N VAL A 96 15.17 -29.98 3.06
CA VAL A 96 15.57 -31.26 3.67
C VAL A 96 17.07 -31.53 3.45
N GLN A 97 17.57 -31.31 2.23
CA GLN A 97 18.97 -31.56 1.89
C GLN A 97 19.94 -30.57 2.54
N ASN A 98 19.59 -29.28 2.57
CA ASN A 98 20.45 -28.22 3.08
C ASN A 98 19.62 -27.05 3.64
N ARG A 99 19.18 -27.22 4.90
CA ARG A 99 18.39 -26.22 5.63
C ARG A 99 19.04 -24.84 5.66
N THR A 100 20.35 -24.75 5.85
CA THR A 100 21.07 -23.46 5.92
C THR A 100 21.03 -22.72 4.60
N LYS A 101 21.25 -23.43 3.48
CA LYS A 101 21.15 -22.85 2.14
C LYS A 101 19.73 -22.40 1.83
N TRP A 102 18.74 -23.19 2.18
CA TRP A 102 17.32 -22.83 2.01
C TRP A 102 16.95 -21.56 2.77
N VAL A 103 17.31 -21.45 4.06
CA VAL A 103 17.05 -20.25 4.88
C VAL A 103 17.72 -19.02 4.27
N ARG A 104 18.97 -19.14 3.82
CA ARG A 104 19.70 -18.02 3.18
C ARG A 104 19.01 -17.55 1.91
N LEU A 105 18.57 -18.46 1.04
CA LEU A 105 17.87 -18.11 -0.19
C LEU A 105 16.52 -17.47 0.09
N MET A 106 15.74 -18.03 1.02
CA MET A 106 14.43 -17.49 1.36
C MET A 106 14.51 -16.10 1.99
N ASN A 107 15.54 -15.84 2.82
CA ASN A 107 15.80 -14.51 3.37
C ASN A 107 16.16 -13.49 2.27
N ASN A 108 16.97 -13.89 1.29
CA ASN A 108 17.32 -13.03 0.16
C ASN A 108 16.09 -12.73 -0.72
N ILE A 109 15.26 -13.74 -0.98
CA ILE A 109 14.00 -13.59 -1.73
C ILE A 109 13.08 -12.62 -1.02
N LYS A 110 12.86 -12.82 0.30
CA LYS A 110 12.05 -11.90 1.11
C LYS A 110 12.58 -10.48 1.04
N ALA A 111 13.88 -10.27 1.26
CA ALA A 111 14.49 -8.95 1.21
C ALA A 111 14.28 -8.26 -0.14
N SER A 112 14.45 -9.00 -1.25
CA SER A 112 14.24 -8.47 -2.60
C SER A 112 12.77 -8.13 -2.86
N ALA A 113 11.83 -8.97 -2.43
CA ALA A 113 10.40 -8.72 -2.57
C ALA A 113 9.96 -7.48 -1.78
N GLU A 114 10.42 -7.34 -0.53
CA GLU A 114 10.16 -6.16 0.28
C GLU A 114 10.74 -4.88 -0.33
N GLU A 115 11.95 -4.93 -0.89
CA GLU A 115 12.58 -3.78 -1.55
C GLU A 115 11.77 -3.31 -2.75
N MET A 116 11.28 -4.25 -3.57
CA MET A 116 10.44 -3.95 -4.72
C MET A 116 9.14 -3.26 -4.31
N VAL A 117 8.44 -3.79 -3.29
CA VAL A 117 7.20 -3.20 -2.79
C VAL A 117 7.46 -1.83 -2.14
N LEU A 118 8.58 -1.67 -1.42
CA LEU A 118 8.97 -0.40 -0.83
C LEU A 118 9.19 0.70 -1.89
N LYS A 119 9.85 0.37 -3.01
CA LYS A 119 10.01 1.31 -4.13
C LYS A 119 8.66 1.74 -4.69
N LEU A 120 7.70 0.84 -4.77
CA LEU A 120 6.35 1.13 -5.25
C LEU A 120 5.56 2.01 -4.28
N LEU A 121 5.65 1.76 -2.97
CA LEU A 121 5.01 2.56 -1.92
C LEU A 121 5.51 4.01 -1.89
N LYS A 122 6.80 4.21 -2.20
CA LYS A 122 7.44 5.52 -2.35
C LYS A 122 7.21 6.15 -3.73
N SER A 123 6.58 5.42 -4.65
CA SER A 123 6.25 5.93 -5.97
C SER A 123 4.78 6.37 -6.05
N THR A 124 4.48 7.25 -7.01
CA THR A 124 3.09 7.66 -7.31
C THR A 124 2.29 6.53 -7.98
N LEU A 125 2.95 5.44 -8.38
CA LEU A 125 2.41 4.38 -9.24
C LEU A 125 1.60 3.30 -8.50
N PHE A 126 1.53 3.35 -7.17
CA PHE A 126 0.81 2.33 -6.39
C PHE A 126 -0.67 2.17 -6.79
N VAL A 127 -1.31 3.23 -7.33
CA VAL A 127 -2.78 3.29 -7.52
C VAL A 127 -3.27 2.71 -8.86
N LYS A 128 -2.43 2.16 -9.76
CA LYS A 128 -2.89 1.87 -11.14
C LYS A 128 -2.61 0.51 -11.77
N LEU A 129 -2.02 -0.47 -11.09
CA LEU A 129 -1.66 -1.73 -11.78
C LEU A 129 -2.15 -3.00 -11.08
N PRO A 130 -3.47 -3.32 -11.13
CA PRO A 130 -3.92 -4.69 -10.96
C PRO A 130 -3.73 -5.54 -12.24
N ALA A 131 -3.63 -4.94 -13.44
CA ALA A 131 -3.72 -5.69 -14.70
C ALA A 131 -2.42 -5.87 -15.53
N ILE A 132 -1.38 -5.04 -15.33
CA ILE A 132 -0.19 -5.03 -16.23
C ILE A 132 1.03 -5.76 -15.61
N ARG A 133 0.91 -6.28 -14.38
CA ARG A 133 2.06 -6.84 -13.63
C ARG A 133 2.65 -8.13 -14.18
N PHE A 134 1.97 -8.83 -15.09
CA PHE A 134 2.49 -10.07 -15.70
C PHE A 134 3.64 -9.84 -16.69
N HIS A 135 3.82 -8.63 -17.24
CA HIS A 135 4.79 -8.40 -18.33
C HIS A 135 6.00 -7.54 -17.96
N ILE A 136 5.92 -6.66 -16.96
CA ILE A 136 7.04 -5.76 -16.62
C ILE A 136 8.09 -6.49 -15.75
N LEU A 137 7.67 -7.50 -14.98
CA LEU A 137 8.53 -8.26 -14.09
C LEU A 137 9.43 -9.30 -14.80
N THR A 138 9.11 -9.69 -16.03
CA THR A 138 9.99 -10.53 -16.85
C THR A 138 11.16 -9.72 -17.41
N SER A 139 10.98 -8.42 -17.65
CA SER A 139 11.98 -7.54 -18.27
C SER A 139 13.00 -6.98 -17.28
N PHE A 140 12.66 -6.88 -15.99
CA PHE A 140 13.58 -6.34 -14.98
C PHE A 140 14.50 -7.39 -14.34
N LEU A 141 14.12 -8.68 -14.41
CA LEU A 141 14.90 -9.80 -13.89
C LEU A 141 15.84 -10.43 -14.94
N VAL A 142 15.60 -10.20 -16.23
CA VAL A 142 16.46 -10.66 -17.32
C VAL A 142 16.91 -9.42 -18.07
N GLY A 143 18.19 -9.04 -17.97
CA GLY A 143 18.78 -7.89 -18.66
C GLY A 143 18.82 -8.02 -20.20
N LYS A 144 17.67 -8.28 -20.82
CA LYS A 144 17.47 -8.28 -22.27
C LYS A 144 16.46 -7.21 -22.62
N LEU A 145 16.94 -6.20 -23.34
CA LEU A 145 16.14 -5.25 -24.09
C LEU A 145 15.33 -6.04 -25.13
N VAL A 146 14.11 -6.48 -24.78
CA VAL A 146 13.18 -7.02 -25.77
C VAL A 146 12.43 -5.85 -26.39
N VAL A 147 12.81 -5.50 -27.61
CA VAL A 147 12.09 -4.56 -28.45
C VAL A 147 10.68 -5.11 -28.69
N LEU A 148 9.66 -4.40 -28.20
CA LEU A 148 8.24 -4.69 -28.44
C LEU A 148 7.92 -4.62 -29.94
N PRO A 149 7.20 -5.60 -30.54
CA PRO A 149 6.59 -5.39 -31.84
C PRO A 149 5.35 -4.49 -31.72
N PRO A 150 5.01 -3.70 -32.76
CA PRO A 150 3.90 -2.76 -32.71
C PRO A 150 2.56 -3.53 -32.70
N PHE A 151 1.70 -3.23 -31.72
CA PHE A 151 0.32 -3.70 -31.66
C PHE A 151 -0.45 -3.25 -32.91
N ARG A 152 -0.78 -4.18 -33.81
CA ARG A 152 -1.81 -3.95 -34.83
C ARG A 152 -3.18 -4.02 -34.17
N GLY A 153 -3.79 -2.86 -33.92
CA GLY A 153 -5.18 -2.76 -33.49
C GLY A 153 -6.13 -3.23 -34.61
N ALA A 154 -6.91 -4.26 -34.32
CA ALA A 154 -8.08 -4.60 -35.12
C ALA A 154 -9.25 -3.71 -34.68
N ILE A 155 -9.48 -2.64 -35.44
CA ILE A 155 -10.73 -1.88 -35.41
C ILE A 155 -11.82 -2.81 -35.96
N ARG A 156 -12.76 -3.26 -35.13
CA ARG A 156 -14.08 -3.69 -35.61
C ARG A 156 -15.07 -2.58 -35.31
N ARG A 157 -15.44 -1.85 -36.37
CA ARG A 157 -16.70 -1.10 -36.42
C ARG A 157 -17.83 -2.11 -36.56
N PHE A 158 -18.89 -1.94 -35.77
CA PHE A 158 -20.28 -1.85 -36.22
C PHE A 158 -21.05 -1.08 -35.15
#